data_AF-A0A1Q7KFM0-F1
#
_entry.id   AF-A0A1Q7KFM0-F1
#
_cell.length_a   1.000
_cell.length_b   1.000
_cell.length_c   1.000
_cell.angle_alpha   90.00
_cell.angle_beta   90.00
_cell.angle_gamma   90.00
#
_symmetry.space_group_name_H-M   'P 1'
#
loop_
_entity.id
_entity.type
_entity.pdbx_description
1 polymer ?
#
loop_
_entity_poly.entity_id
_entity_poly.type
_entity_poly.pdbx_seq_one_letter_code
_entity_poly.pdbx_strand_id
1 'polypeptide(L)'
;SHAAIGHVRYSTLGKSTLENAQPLKVKDLCVAHNGTIANVEELSGMVGGCTFTPQTMSDTLVAAQRLVMHLADKGDMAEAMHILKGEMVGSFCFTFLTDEGSVYAARDPRGFRPLVLGHHRETNTYMVASESCALGAVGAHLERDIEPGELVKMSKGGISSQQFANENPHAHCAFEYTYFAHPSSIMEGINIYAARKRIGQFLAKKFPIANADVVVPVPDSARPAALGYAQELGLSFEEGLLKDRYSKKGSMRSFIEPYQSDRVEINKGIIPIREVVEDKHVIVVDDSIVRGTSSAEIIKTLRMVGASKVSLVITYPPIRYPCYAGIDFPSQEELIAYQHGAAEESNATIGSRVSQVIGADYVAYNDTVNLAKAIGMPEEELCFTCSTGNYATLGIRPAFKSRIQMKGE
;
A
#
# COMPACT_ATOMS: atom_id res chain seq x y z
N SER A 1 -13.60 -11.21 -27.51
CA SER A 1 -12.79 -9.97 -27.45
C SER A 1 -11.32 -10.34 -27.54
N HIS A 2 -10.48 -9.51 -28.17
CA HIS A 2 -9.01 -9.68 -28.22
C HIS A 2 -8.28 -8.87 -27.14
N ALA A 3 -9.03 -8.22 -26.25
CA ALA A 3 -8.55 -7.41 -25.15
C ALA A 3 -9.40 -7.67 -23.89
N ALA A 4 -8.78 -7.50 -22.72
CA ALA A 4 -9.42 -7.66 -21.42
C ALA A 4 -8.74 -6.73 -20.40
N ILE A 5 -9.50 -6.37 -19.36
CA ILE A 5 -8.99 -5.76 -18.13
C ILE A 5 -9.49 -6.56 -16.94
N GLY A 6 -8.77 -6.50 -15.81
CA GLY A 6 -9.11 -7.21 -14.59
C GLY A 6 -8.74 -6.40 -13.37
N HIS A 7 -9.34 -6.73 -12.22
CA HIS A 7 -9.10 -6.02 -10.97
C HIS A 7 -9.24 -6.97 -9.78
N VAL A 8 -8.37 -6.79 -8.78
CA VAL A 8 -8.46 -7.46 -7.48
C VAL A 8 -8.65 -6.37 -6.44
N ARG A 9 -9.79 -6.41 -5.73
CA ARG A 9 -10.20 -5.31 -4.86
C ARG A 9 -9.61 -5.45 -3.45
N TYR A 10 -8.88 -4.42 -3.06
CA TYR A 10 -8.63 -4.06 -1.67
C TYR A 10 -9.52 -2.87 -1.33
N SER A 11 -10.42 -3.01 -0.34
CA SER A 11 -11.45 -1.99 -0.08
C SER A 11 -10.88 -0.82 0.71
N THR A 12 -10.73 0.35 0.09
CA THR A 12 -10.33 1.61 0.74
C THR A 12 -11.55 2.49 1.02
N LEU A 13 -12.29 2.88 -0.03
CA LEU A 13 -13.56 3.57 0.03
C LEU A 13 -14.72 2.67 -0.44
N GLY A 14 -15.85 2.83 0.23
CA GLY A 14 -17.07 2.05 -0.01
C GLY A 14 -17.05 0.66 0.65
N LYS A 15 -18.23 0.05 0.76
CA LYS A 15 -18.39 -1.28 1.39
C LYS A 15 -17.78 -2.38 0.52
N SER A 16 -17.22 -3.41 1.15
CA SER A 16 -16.74 -4.63 0.50
C SER A 16 -17.91 -5.51 0.05
N THR A 17 -18.58 -5.11 -1.03
CA THR A 17 -19.70 -5.84 -1.64
C THR A 17 -19.38 -6.21 -3.09
N LEU A 18 -20.11 -7.19 -3.63
CA LEU A 18 -19.93 -7.67 -5.01
C LEU A 18 -20.25 -6.58 -6.04
N GLU A 19 -21.21 -5.70 -5.75
CA GLU A 19 -21.62 -4.59 -6.62
C GLU A 19 -20.49 -3.56 -6.82
N ASN A 20 -19.57 -3.49 -5.87
CA ASN A 20 -18.40 -2.62 -5.92
C ASN A 20 -17.14 -3.36 -6.44
N ALA A 21 -17.26 -4.63 -6.84
CA ALA A 21 -16.17 -5.32 -7.53
C ALA A 21 -16.02 -4.78 -8.95
N GLN A 22 -14.78 -4.53 -9.36
CA GLN A 22 -14.43 -4.02 -10.68
C GLN A 22 -13.90 -5.18 -11.56
N PRO A 23 -13.89 -5.06 -12.90
CA PRO A 23 -14.22 -3.88 -13.71
C PRO A 23 -15.70 -3.47 -13.69
N LEU A 24 -15.98 -2.17 -13.74
CA LEU A 24 -17.35 -1.62 -13.82
C LEU A 24 -17.64 -1.16 -15.25
N LYS A 25 -18.83 -1.44 -15.79
CA LYS A 25 -19.29 -0.95 -17.10
C LYS A 25 -20.02 0.39 -16.93
N VAL A 26 -19.58 1.43 -17.63
CA VAL A 26 -20.17 2.77 -17.66
C VAL A 26 -20.26 3.25 -19.11
N LYS A 27 -21.48 3.31 -19.66
CA LYS A 27 -21.73 3.50 -21.11
C LYS A 27 -20.82 2.58 -21.94
N ASP A 28 -19.95 3.15 -22.77
CA ASP A 28 -19.12 2.42 -23.74
C ASP A 28 -17.74 2.02 -23.16
N LEU A 29 -17.53 2.21 -21.85
CA LEU A 29 -16.26 1.90 -21.16
C LEU A 29 -16.44 0.85 -20.06
N CYS A 30 -15.56 -0.14 -20.00
CA CYS A 30 -15.29 -0.87 -18.77
C CYS A 30 -14.10 -0.20 -18.06
N VAL A 31 -14.19 0.04 -16.75
CA VAL A 31 -13.13 0.69 -15.95
C VAL A 31 -12.65 -0.20 -14.83
N ALA A 32 -11.33 -0.22 -14.59
CA ALA A 32 -10.72 -0.64 -13.35
C ALA A 32 -9.78 0.44 -12.82
N HIS A 33 -9.67 0.54 -11.50
CA HIS A 33 -9.03 1.64 -10.78
C HIS A 33 -8.26 1.11 -9.58
N ASN A 34 -6.96 1.39 -9.55
CA ASN A 34 -6.13 1.26 -8.36
C ASN A 34 -5.84 2.67 -7.83
N GLY A 35 -6.38 3.01 -6.67
CA GLY A 35 -6.26 4.35 -6.10
C GLY A 35 -7.40 4.67 -5.15
N THR A 36 -7.62 5.95 -4.93
CA THR A 36 -8.69 6.46 -4.07
C THR A 36 -8.99 7.88 -4.49
N ILE A 37 -10.27 8.17 -4.77
CA ILE A 37 -10.75 9.55 -4.99
C ILE A 37 -11.39 10.03 -3.68
N ALA A 38 -10.62 10.80 -2.91
CA ALA A 38 -10.96 11.23 -1.56
C ALA A 38 -12.14 12.19 -1.50
N ASN A 39 -12.36 12.99 -2.54
CA ASN A 39 -13.47 13.93 -2.66
C ASN A 39 -14.65 13.36 -3.47
N VAL A 40 -14.88 12.04 -3.42
CA VAL A 40 -15.98 11.38 -4.16
C VAL A 40 -17.35 12.00 -3.89
N GLU A 41 -17.62 12.46 -2.66
CA GLU A 41 -18.87 13.14 -2.31
C GLU A 41 -19.07 14.41 -3.16
N GLU A 42 -18.05 15.25 -3.28
CA GLU A 42 -18.06 16.46 -4.11
C GLU A 42 -18.19 16.12 -5.60
N LEU A 43 -17.38 15.15 -6.07
CA LEU A 43 -17.38 14.72 -7.46
C LEU A 43 -18.75 14.15 -7.87
N SER A 44 -19.45 13.47 -6.97
CA SER A 44 -20.77 12.91 -7.24
C SER A 44 -21.83 13.96 -7.54
N GLY A 45 -21.74 15.14 -6.91
CA GLY A 45 -22.62 16.27 -7.20
C GLY A 45 -22.44 16.83 -8.63
N MET A 46 -21.30 16.57 -9.26
CA MET A 46 -21.01 16.97 -10.64
C MET A 46 -21.54 15.96 -11.69
N VAL A 47 -21.92 14.76 -11.25
CA VAL A 47 -22.46 13.69 -12.11
C VAL A 47 -23.99 13.66 -12.07
N GLY A 48 -24.60 13.97 -10.93
CA GLY A 48 -26.05 13.99 -10.74
C GLY A 48 -26.54 15.30 -10.12
N GLY A 49 -27.09 16.20 -10.95
CA GLY A 49 -27.73 17.43 -10.47
C GLY A 49 -28.83 17.11 -9.44
N CYS A 50 -28.66 17.64 -8.22
CA CYS A 50 -29.66 17.68 -7.15
C CYS A 50 -30.41 16.37 -6.82
N THR A 51 -29.80 15.19 -6.97
CA THR A 51 -30.39 13.94 -6.46
C THR A 51 -29.37 13.18 -5.62
N PHE A 52 -29.82 12.83 -4.41
CA PHE A 52 -29.08 12.15 -3.36
C PHE A 52 -28.18 11.03 -3.90
N THR A 53 -26.87 11.26 -3.94
CA THR A 53 -25.91 10.20 -4.27
C THR A 53 -26.08 9.07 -3.26
N PRO A 54 -26.37 7.83 -3.68
CA PRO A 54 -26.39 6.72 -2.74
C PRO A 54 -25.02 6.62 -2.07
N GLN A 55 -24.98 6.52 -0.73
CA GLN A 55 -23.76 6.30 0.08
C GLN A 55 -23.02 4.98 -0.27
N THR A 56 -23.45 4.28 -1.32
CA THR A 56 -22.99 2.97 -1.75
C THR A 56 -22.17 2.98 -3.04
N MET A 57 -22.10 4.10 -3.78
CA MET A 57 -21.34 4.16 -5.04
C MET A 57 -19.83 4.20 -4.77
N SER A 58 -19.07 3.34 -5.45
CA SER A 58 -17.61 3.42 -5.43
C SER A 58 -17.10 4.69 -6.11
N ASP A 59 -15.97 5.20 -5.62
CA ASP A 59 -15.24 6.31 -6.22
C ASP A 59 -14.94 6.13 -7.72
N THR A 60 -14.68 4.88 -8.10
CA THR A 60 -14.41 4.45 -9.47
C THR A 60 -15.60 4.66 -10.39
N LEU A 61 -16.82 4.35 -9.91
CA LEU A 61 -18.03 4.56 -10.69
C LEU A 61 -18.28 6.05 -10.95
N VAL A 62 -18.13 6.88 -9.91
CA VAL A 62 -18.32 8.33 -10.01
C VAL A 62 -17.29 8.95 -10.95
N ALA A 63 -16.01 8.60 -10.78
CA ALA A 63 -14.93 9.09 -11.65
C ALA A 63 -15.15 8.67 -13.11
N ALA A 64 -15.56 7.43 -13.37
CA ALA A 64 -15.82 6.95 -14.72
C ALA A 64 -17.07 7.60 -15.36
N GLN A 65 -18.13 7.84 -14.59
CA GLN A 65 -19.28 8.59 -15.08
C GLN A 65 -18.90 10.02 -15.46
N ARG A 66 -18.10 10.68 -14.62
CA ARG A 66 -17.60 12.03 -14.90
C ARG A 66 -16.69 12.05 -16.12
N LEU A 67 -15.80 11.07 -16.27
CA LEU A 67 -14.96 10.90 -17.46
C LEU A 67 -15.80 10.79 -18.74
N VAL A 68 -16.84 9.96 -18.72
CA VAL A 68 -17.73 9.77 -19.87
C VAL A 68 -18.48 11.05 -20.26
N MET A 69 -18.80 11.92 -19.29
CA MET A 69 -19.38 13.23 -19.59
C MET A 69 -18.38 14.14 -20.31
N HIS A 70 -17.14 14.20 -19.82
CA HIS A 70 -16.08 14.99 -20.47
C HIS A 70 -15.73 14.44 -21.85
N LEU A 71 -15.69 13.12 -22.02
CA LEU A 71 -15.44 12.48 -23.30
C LEU A 71 -16.52 12.79 -24.34
N ALA A 72 -17.79 12.89 -23.92
CA ALA A 72 -18.89 13.28 -24.80
C ALA A 72 -18.80 14.74 -25.27
N ASP A 73 -18.21 15.63 -24.47
CA ASP A 73 -18.01 17.05 -24.82
C ASP A 73 -16.74 17.26 -25.68
N LYS A 74 -15.63 16.63 -25.29
CA LYS A 74 -14.31 16.86 -25.91
C LYS A 74 -14.00 15.95 -27.09
N GLY A 75 -14.53 14.72 -27.10
CA GLY A 75 -14.20 13.71 -28.10
C GLY A 75 -12.79 13.15 -28.01
N ASP A 76 -12.00 13.52 -26.99
CA ASP A 76 -10.63 13.06 -26.77
C ASP A 76 -10.41 12.60 -25.32
N MET A 77 -9.76 11.44 -25.17
CA MET A 77 -9.56 10.80 -23.86
C MET A 77 -8.51 11.53 -23.01
N ALA A 78 -7.45 12.06 -23.63
CA ALA A 78 -6.41 12.76 -22.89
C ALA A 78 -6.93 14.11 -22.37
N GLU A 79 -7.67 14.86 -23.18
CA GLU A 79 -8.33 16.10 -22.76
C GLU A 79 -9.37 15.85 -21.66
N ALA A 80 -10.18 14.79 -21.80
CA ALA A 80 -11.15 14.41 -20.77
C ALA A 80 -10.47 14.04 -19.44
N MET A 81 -9.33 13.32 -19.49
CA MET A 81 -8.51 13.02 -18.31
C MET A 81 -7.85 14.28 -17.72
N HIS A 82 -7.39 15.22 -18.56
CA HIS A 82 -6.81 16.48 -18.13
C HIS A 82 -7.79 17.33 -17.32
N ILE A 83 -9.07 17.33 -17.71
CA ILE A 83 -10.13 18.04 -16.95
C ILE A 83 -10.46 17.26 -15.68
N LEU A 84 -10.74 15.95 -15.80
CA LEU A 84 -11.14 15.11 -14.67
C LEU A 84 -10.10 15.13 -13.54
N LYS A 85 -8.80 15.09 -13.86
CA LYS A 85 -7.73 15.12 -12.85
C LYS A 85 -7.76 16.40 -12.00
N GLY A 86 -8.28 17.52 -12.52
CA GLY A 86 -8.45 18.77 -11.77
C GLY A 86 -9.67 18.76 -10.84
N GLU A 87 -10.61 17.83 -11.03
CA GLU A 87 -11.82 17.68 -10.22
C GLU A 87 -11.63 16.63 -9.11
N MET A 88 -10.58 15.80 -9.20
CA MET A 88 -10.30 14.71 -8.27
C MET A 88 -9.21 15.08 -7.27
N VAL A 89 -9.44 14.73 -6.01
CA VAL A 89 -8.44 14.71 -4.95
C VAL A 89 -8.11 13.25 -4.66
N GLY A 90 -6.82 12.91 -4.68
CA GLY A 90 -6.38 11.56 -4.34
C GLY A 90 -5.35 11.02 -5.31
N SER A 91 -5.44 9.73 -5.59
CA SER A 91 -4.53 9.01 -6.49
C SER A 91 -5.32 8.08 -7.39
N PHE A 92 -4.82 7.81 -8.60
CA PHE A 92 -5.46 6.89 -9.52
C PHE A 92 -4.47 6.27 -10.49
N CYS A 93 -4.67 4.98 -10.74
CA CYS A 93 -4.23 4.30 -11.95
C CYS A 93 -5.48 3.68 -12.57
N PHE A 94 -5.97 4.28 -13.65
CA PHE A 94 -7.14 3.77 -14.35
C PHE A 94 -6.71 2.88 -15.51
N THR A 95 -7.47 1.82 -15.72
CA THR A 95 -7.48 1.08 -16.98
C THR A 95 -8.89 1.07 -17.55
N PHE A 96 -9.01 1.34 -18.85
CA PHE A 96 -10.29 1.37 -19.54
C PHE A 96 -10.26 0.41 -20.71
N LEU A 97 -11.35 -0.31 -20.94
CA LEU A 97 -11.58 -1.10 -22.15
C LEU A 97 -12.80 -0.52 -22.89
N THR A 98 -12.60 -0.09 -24.12
CA THR A 98 -13.67 0.42 -24.99
C THR A 98 -14.39 -0.72 -25.71
N ASP A 99 -15.61 -0.46 -26.17
CA ASP A 99 -16.39 -1.45 -26.95
C ASP A 99 -15.74 -1.80 -28.30
N GLU A 100 -14.97 -0.89 -28.91
CA GLU A 100 -14.16 -1.25 -30.09
C GLU A 100 -12.92 -2.11 -29.78
N GLY A 101 -12.62 -2.32 -28.49
CA GLY A 101 -11.54 -3.19 -28.01
C GLY A 101 -10.19 -2.51 -27.80
N SER A 102 -10.15 -1.18 -27.63
CA SER A 102 -8.93 -0.48 -27.23
C SER A 102 -8.79 -0.49 -25.71
N VAL A 103 -7.57 -0.67 -25.21
CA VAL A 103 -7.24 -0.55 -23.78
C VAL A 103 -6.51 0.76 -23.54
N TYR A 104 -6.98 1.56 -22.60
CA TYR A 104 -6.29 2.75 -22.12
C TYR A 104 -5.78 2.53 -20.71
N ALA A 105 -4.63 3.12 -20.38
CA ALA A 105 -4.04 3.11 -19.06
C ALA A 105 -3.59 4.53 -18.70
N ALA A 106 -4.09 5.08 -17.59
CA ALA A 106 -3.82 6.44 -17.16
C ALA A 106 -3.27 6.44 -15.74
N ARG A 107 -2.16 7.13 -15.51
CA ARG A 107 -1.55 7.29 -14.19
C ARG A 107 -1.73 8.70 -13.66
N ASP A 108 -2.00 8.84 -12.36
CA ASP A 108 -2.18 10.15 -11.73
C ASP A 108 -0.95 11.07 -11.92
N PRO A 109 -1.14 12.40 -11.94
CA PRO A 109 -0.08 13.36 -12.28
C PRO A 109 1.14 13.34 -11.38
N ARG A 110 1.01 12.80 -10.16
CA ARG A 110 2.07 12.73 -9.15
C ARG A 110 2.64 11.31 -9.02
N GLY A 111 2.11 10.32 -9.70
CA GLY A 111 2.62 8.94 -9.68
C GLY A 111 2.47 8.22 -8.34
N PHE A 112 1.43 8.51 -7.54
CA PHE A 112 1.25 7.90 -6.22
C PHE A 112 1.19 6.38 -6.26
N ARG A 113 0.39 5.83 -7.18
CA ARG A 113 0.20 4.39 -7.36
C ARG A 113 1.10 3.88 -8.51
N PRO A 114 1.60 2.64 -8.44
CA PRO A 114 2.43 2.08 -9.50
C PRO A 114 1.59 1.59 -10.67
N LEU A 115 2.14 1.74 -11.88
CA LEU A 115 1.57 1.25 -13.13
C LEU A 115 2.71 1.03 -14.12
N VAL A 116 2.79 -0.17 -14.67
CA VAL A 116 3.86 -0.57 -15.60
C VAL A 116 3.29 -1.03 -16.94
N LEU A 117 4.08 -0.86 -17.99
CA LEU A 117 3.84 -1.36 -19.34
C LEU A 117 4.75 -2.56 -19.61
N GLY A 118 4.18 -3.61 -20.19
CA GLY A 118 4.92 -4.78 -20.64
C GLY A 118 4.54 -5.25 -22.04
N HIS A 119 5.41 -6.08 -22.61
CA HIS A 119 5.26 -6.67 -23.93
C HIS A 119 5.58 -8.17 -23.91
N HIS A 120 4.60 -8.98 -24.30
CA HIS A 120 4.78 -10.39 -24.56
C HIS A 120 5.18 -10.57 -26.03
N ARG A 121 6.48 -10.71 -26.30
CA ARG A 121 7.05 -10.66 -27.66
C ARG A 121 6.56 -11.78 -28.57
N GLU A 122 6.42 -13.01 -28.05
CA GLU A 122 6.02 -14.17 -28.85
C GLU A 122 4.58 -14.06 -29.38
N THR A 123 3.69 -13.50 -28.57
CA THR A 123 2.27 -13.28 -28.94
C THR A 123 2.01 -11.86 -29.43
N ASN A 124 3.05 -11.03 -29.49
CA ASN A 124 2.99 -9.60 -29.78
C ASN A 124 1.85 -8.89 -29.00
N THR A 125 1.77 -9.13 -27.69
CA THR A 125 0.69 -8.61 -26.83
C THR A 125 1.23 -7.56 -25.87
N TYR A 126 0.64 -6.37 -25.86
CA TYR A 126 0.94 -5.34 -24.86
C TYR A 126 0.03 -5.50 -23.64
N MET A 127 0.59 -5.20 -22.47
CA MET A 127 -0.08 -5.39 -21.19
C MET A 127 0.26 -4.25 -20.25
N VAL A 128 -0.68 -3.89 -19.39
CA VAL A 128 -0.42 -2.99 -18.26
C VAL A 128 -0.80 -3.69 -16.98
N ALA A 129 -0.08 -3.39 -15.91
CA ALA A 129 -0.35 -3.93 -14.58
C ALA A 129 0.08 -2.94 -13.51
N SER A 130 -0.51 -3.01 -12.32
CA SER A 130 -0.02 -2.22 -11.18
C SER A 130 1.44 -2.54 -10.85
N GLU A 131 1.87 -3.79 -11.07
CA GLU A 131 3.20 -4.27 -10.71
C GLU A 131 3.80 -5.17 -11.79
N SER A 132 5.12 -5.08 -11.97
CA SER A 132 5.86 -5.86 -12.98
C SER A 132 5.94 -7.36 -12.68
N CYS A 133 5.70 -7.81 -11.44
CA CYS A 133 5.59 -9.23 -11.14
C CYS A 133 4.46 -9.92 -11.93
N ALA A 134 3.38 -9.21 -12.24
CA ALA A 134 2.27 -9.71 -13.05
C ALA A 134 2.71 -9.96 -14.51
N LEU A 135 3.59 -9.12 -15.05
CA LEU A 135 4.16 -9.30 -16.39
C LEU A 135 5.02 -10.57 -16.44
N GLY A 136 5.91 -10.74 -15.46
CA GLY A 136 6.77 -11.92 -15.37
C GLY A 136 5.98 -13.22 -15.20
N ALA A 137 4.87 -13.19 -14.47
CA ALA A 137 4.01 -14.36 -14.27
C ALA A 137 3.38 -14.90 -15.56
N VAL A 138 3.24 -14.07 -16.59
CA VAL A 138 2.71 -14.45 -17.90
C VAL A 138 3.77 -14.47 -19.00
N GLY A 139 5.06 -14.39 -18.65
CA GLY A 139 6.16 -14.39 -19.61
C GLY A 139 6.36 -13.09 -20.39
N ALA A 140 5.71 -11.99 -19.99
CA ALA A 140 5.89 -10.69 -20.63
C ALA A 140 7.14 -9.98 -20.06
N HIS A 141 7.80 -9.19 -20.90
CA HIS A 141 8.91 -8.34 -20.48
C HIS A 141 8.38 -7.00 -19.96
N LEU A 142 8.97 -6.49 -18.89
CA LEU A 142 8.79 -5.11 -18.46
C LEU A 142 9.45 -4.18 -19.49
N GLU A 143 8.67 -3.27 -20.08
CA GLU A 143 9.18 -2.26 -20.99
C GLU A 143 9.59 -1.00 -20.21
N ARG A 144 8.69 -0.48 -19.37
CA ARG A 144 8.92 0.67 -18.47
C ARG A 144 7.75 0.88 -17.51
N ASP A 145 7.94 1.73 -16.52
CA ASP A 145 6.86 2.37 -15.78
C ASP A 145 6.05 3.30 -16.71
N ILE A 146 4.74 3.42 -16.46
CA ILE A 146 3.91 4.47 -17.06
C ILE A 146 4.20 5.76 -16.29
N GLU A 147 4.56 6.82 -17.00
CA GLU A 147 4.98 8.09 -16.39
C GLU A 147 3.80 8.76 -15.66
N PRO A 148 4.05 9.51 -14.57
CA PRO A 148 3.02 10.34 -13.94
C PRO A 148 2.37 11.29 -14.96
N GLY A 149 1.02 11.31 -14.99
CA GLY A 149 0.26 12.11 -15.94
C GLY A 149 0.18 11.54 -17.37
N GLU A 150 0.67 10.33 -17.60
CA GLU A 150 0.65 9.68 -18.91
C GLU A 150 -0.64 8.89 -19.16
N LEU A 151 -1.17 8.98 -20.39
CA LEU A 151 -2.19 8.12 -20.96
C LEU A 151 -1.57 7.25 -22.06
N VAL A 152 -1.56 5.94 -21.85
CA VAL A 152 -1.18 4.93 -22.87
C VAL A 152 -2.43 4.33 -23.49
N LYS A 153 -2.46 4.23 -24.82
CA LYS A 153 -3.50 3.51 -25.58
C LYS A 153 -2.88 2.31 -26.28
N MET A 154 -3.48 1.15 -26.11
CA MET A 154 -3.18 -0.09 -26.83
C MET A 154 -4.39 -0.47 -27.69
N SER A 155 -4.16 -0.65 -28.98
CA SER A 155 -5.21 -0.97 -29.94
C SER A 155 -4.69 -1.88 -31.06
N LYS A 156 -5.55 -2.27 -32.01
CA LYS A 156 -5.14 -2.98 -33.22
C LYS A 156 -4.11 -2.20 -34.06
N GLY A 157 -4.08 -0.87 -33.94
CA GLY A 157 -3.11 0.00 -34.62
C GLY A 157 -1.75 0.08 -33.93
N GLY A 158 -1.56 -0.62 -32.80
CA GLY A 158 -0.35 -0.55 -31.99
C GLY A 158 -0.56 0.25 -30.71
N ILE A 159 0.57 0.71 -30.15
CA ILE A 159 0.64 1.47 -28.90
C ILE A 159 0.90 2.95 -29.19
N SER A 160 0.22 3.83 -28.47
CA SER A 160 0.49 5.27 -28.46
C SER A 160 0.49 5.78 -27.02
N SER A 161 1.26 6.83 -26.76
CA SER A 161 1.35 7.49 -25.46
C SER A 161 1.14 8.99 -25.63
N GLN A 162 0.46 9.60 -24.68
CA GLN A 162 0.24 11.03 -24.61
C GLN A 162 0.27 11.49 -23.15
N GLN A 163 0.95 12.61 -22.89
CA GLN A 163 0.90 13.26 -21.59
C GLN A 163 -0.37 14.10 -21.48
N PHE A 164 -1.14 13.90 -20.41
CA PHE A 164 -2.30 14.74 -20.06
C PHE A 164 -2.01 15.66 -18.86
N ALA A 165 -0.93 15.42 -18.11
CA ALA A 165 -0.49 16.31 -17.03
C ALA A 165 1.04 16.21 -16.85
N ASN A 166 1.65 17.23 -16.26
CA ASN A 166 3.06 17.22 -15.87
C ASN A 166 3.18 17.98 -14.55
N GLU A 167 3.20 17.26 -13.42
CA GLU A 167 3.25 17.83 -12.08
C GLU A 167 4.48 17.33 -11.33
N ASN A 168 5.33 18.27 -10.90
CA ASN A 168 6.55 17.99 -10.17
C ASN A 168 6.52 18.62 -8.75
N PRO A 169 7.29 18.07 -7.79
CA PRO A 169 7.91 16.74 -7.83
C PRO A 169 6.83 15.63 -7.87
N HIS A 170 7.21 14.41 -8.24
CA HIS A 170 6.32 13.26 -8.06
C HIS A 170 6.14 12.96 -6.57
N ALA A 171 5.28 11.99 -6.25
CA ALA A 171 4.93 11.61 -4.89
C ALA A 171 4.69 10.10 -4.81
N HIS A 172 5.64 9.30 -5.31
CA HIS A 172 5.55 7.85 -5.30
C HIS A 172 5.32 7.32 -3.88
N CYS A 173 4.40 6.37 -3.70
CA CYS A 173 4.07 5.88 -2.36
C CYS A 173 5.25 5.15 -1.70
N ALA A 174 5.83 5.73 -0.65
CA ALA A 174 6.92 5.09 0.10
C ALA A 174 6.49 3.78 0.81
N PHE A 175 5.18 3.60 1.03
CA PHE A 175 4.63 2.39 1.65
C PHE A 175 4.65 1.17 0.72
N GLU A 176 4.67 1.38 -0.60
CA GLU A 176 4.85 0.30 -1.58
C GLU A 176 6.23 -0.37 -1.42
N TYR A 177 7.28 0.46 -1.26
CA TYR A 177 8.65 -0.02 -1.07
C TYR A 177 8.85 -0.79 0.24
N THR A 178 8.11 -0.45 1.30
CA THR A 178 8.28 -1.09 2.63
C THR A 178 7.37 -2.29 2.84
N TYR A 179 6.15 -2.27 2.29
CA TYR A 179 5.13 -3.28 2.59
C TYR A 179 4.33 -3.75 1.37
N PHE A 180 3.66 -2.82 0.67
CA PHE A 180 2.49 -3.17 -0.15
C PHE A 180 2.85 -3.90 -1.46
N ALA A 181 3.90 -3.47 -2.16
CA ALA A 181 4.33 -4.10 -3.41
C ALA A 181 4.94 -5.48 -3.18
N HIS A 182 4.82 -6.35 -4.19
CA HIS A 182 5.46 -7.66 -4.18
C HIS A 182 6.99 -7.50 -4.28
N PRO A 183 7.78 -8.25 -3.48
CA PRO A 183 9.25 -8.10 -3.46
C PRO A 183 9.94 -8.40 -4.80
N SER A 184 9.33 -9.20 -5.68
CA SER A 184 9.89 -9.46 -7.01
C SER A 184 9.62 -8.35 -8.03
N SER A 185 8.77 -7.38 -7.70
CA SER A 185 8.45 -6.29 -8.60
C SER A 185 9.61 -5.29 -8.72
N ILE A 186 9.68 -4.68 -9.88
CA ILE A 186 10.42 -3.45 -10.19
C ILE A 186 9.38 -2.33 -10.33
N MET A 187 9.61 -1.23 -9.64
CA MET A 187 8.79 -0.02 -9.61
C MET A 187 9.72 1.18 -9.68
N GLU A 188 9.50 2.08 -10.63
CA GLU A 188 10.40 3.21 -10.91
C GLU A 188 11.86 2.78 -11.11
N GLY A 189 12.05 1.68 -11.85
CA GLY A 189 13.37 1.06 -12.04
C GLY A 189 14.01 0.43 -10.80
N ILE A 190 13.34 0.44 -9.64
CA ILE A 190 13.87 -0.08 -8.37
C ILE A 190 13.21 -1.42 -8.04
N ASN A 191 14.02 -2.46 -7.86
CA ASN A 191 13.53 -3.74 -7.35
C ASN A 191 13.13 -3.63 -5.87
N ILE A 192 11.91 -4.06 -5.53
CA ILE A 192 11.33 -3.93 -4.19
C ILE A 192 12.12 -4.74 -3.14
N TYR A 193 12.51 -5.99 -3.44
CA TYR A 193 13.33 -6.80 -2.54
C TYR A 193 14.68 -6.12 -2.21
N ALA A 194 15.37 -5.62 -3.24
CA ALA A 194 16.64 -4.92 -3.08
C ALA A 194 16.49 -3.61 -2.28
N ALA A 195 15.40 -2.86 -2.49
CA ALA A 195 15.07 -1.69 -1.70
C ALA A 195 14.84 -2.06 -0.22
N ARG A 196 14.00 -3.05 0.08
CA ARG A 196 13.74 -3.51 1.46
C ARG A 196 15.00 -3.96 2.17
N LYS A 197 15.88 -4.70 1.48
CA LYS A 197 17.17 -5.09 2.03
C LYS A 197 18.06 -3.89 2.36
N ARG A 198 18.15 -2.90 1.47
CA ARG A 198 18.88 -1.65 1.75
C ARG A 198 18.27 -0.86 2.90
N ILE A 199 16.95 -0.82 3.02
CA ILE A 199 16.25 -0.19 4.16
C ILE A 199 16.71 -0.81 5.48
N GLY A 200 16.80 -2.14 5.54
CA GLY A 200 17.38 -2.84 6.69
C GLY A 200 18.80 -2.40 7.04
N GLN A 201 19.69 -2.32 6.04
CA GLN A 201 21.07 -1.89 6.23
C GLN A 201 21.16 -0.44 6.74
N PHE A 202 20.35 0.47 6.20
CA PHE A 202 20.30 1.86 6.64
C PHE A 202 19.78 1.98 8.08
N LEU A 203 18.77 1.18 8.44
CA LEU A 203 18.26 1.12 9.81
C LEU A 203 19.31 0.59 10.79
N ALA A 204 20.09 -0.41 10.42
CA ALA A 204 21.16 -0.94 11.26
C ALA A 204 22.26 0.10 11.53
N LYS A 205 22.65 0.87 10.50
CA LYS A 205 23.59 2.00 10.65
C LYS A 205 23.05 3.09 11.57
N LYS A 206 21.75 3.37 11.47
CA LYS A 206 21.10 4.44 12.22
C LYS A 206 20.78 4.06 13.66
N PHE A 207 20.38 2.82 13.88
CA PHE A 207 19.93 2.27 15.15
C PHE A 207 20.66 0.95 15.45
N PRO A 208 21.97 0.97 15.74
CA PRO A 208 22.69 -0.24 16.11
C PRO A 208 22.27 -0.68 17.52
N ILE A 209 21.46 -1.73 17.62
CA ILE A 209 21.03 -2.29 18.91
C ILE A 209 22.16 -3.14 19.48
N ALA A 210 22.72 -2.71 20.61
CA ALA A 210 23.81 -3.42 21.28
C ALA A 210 23.33 -4.68 22.01
N ASN A 211 24.21 -5.68 22.11
CA ASN A 211 23.99 -6.93 22.86
C ASN A 211 22.69 -7.65 22.46
N ALA A 212 22.36 -7.65 21.16
CA ALA A 212 21.31 -8.49 20.61
C ALA A 212 21.89 -9.82 20.11
N ASP A 213 21.11 -10.88 20.23
CA ASP A 213 21.56 -12.23 19.88
C ASP A 213 21.07 -12.67 18.50
N VAL A 214 19.89 -12.19 18.08
CA VAL A 214 19.25 -12.63 16.85
C VAL A 214 18.32 -11.56 16.27
N VAL A 215 18.26 -11.49 14.94
CA VAL A 215 17.29 -10.68 14.19
C VAL A 215 16.23 -11.60 13.61
N VAL A 216 14.97 -11.31 13.91
CA VAL A 216 13.80 -12.07 13.48
C VAL A 216 12.85 -11.15 12.68
N PRO A 217 12.41 -11.54 11.47
CA PRO A 217 11.42 -10.78 10.74
C PRO A 217 10.00 -11.04 11.26
N VAL A 218 9.13 -10.04 11.18
CA VAL A 218 7.69 -10.31 11.07
C VAL A 218 7.40 -10.83 9.65
N PRO A 219 6.82 -12.02 9.50
CA PRO A 219 6.57 -12.60 8.18
C PRO A 219 5.37 -11.94 7.48
N ASP A 220 5.36 -11.77 6.16
CA ASP A 220 6.40 -12.15 5.19
C ASP A 220 7.16 -10.92 4.63
N SER A 221 6.58 -9.71 4.74
CA SER A 221 7.01 -8.44 4.11
C SER A 221 8.37 -7.96 4.61
N ALA A 222 8.62 -8.05 5.91
CA ALA A 222 9.81 -7.50 6.56
C ALA A 222 11.07 -8.39 6.42
N ARG A 223 10.94 -9.61 5.87
CA ARG A 223 12.06 -10.57 5.72
C ARG A 223 13.30 -9.98 5.02
N PRO A 224 13.19 -9.26 3.88
CA PRO A 224 14.37 -8.69 3.24
C PRO A 224 15.03 -7.59 4.08
N ALA A 225 14.24 -6.77 4.79
CA ALA A 225 14.75 -5.72 5.67
C ALA A 225 15.45 -6.31 6.91
N ALA A 226 14.86 -7.33 7.53
CA ALA A 226 15.49 -8.08 8.62
C ALA A 226 16.83 -8.70 8.18
N LEU A 227 16.89 -9.31 7.01
CA LEU A 227 18.13 -9.83 6.42
C LEU A 227 19.17 -8.73 6.24
N GLY A 228 18.78 -7.59 5.67
CA GLY A 228 19.68 -6.44 5.48
C GLY A 228 20.21 -5.87 6.80
N TYR A 229 19.34 -5.76 7.80
CA TYR A 229 19.67 -5.27 9.14
C TYR A 229 20.65 -6.22 9.85
N ALA A 230 20.39 -7.52 9.82
CA ALA A 230 21.25 -8.55 10.41
C ALA A 230 22.65 -8.58 9.76
N GLN A 231 22.72 -8.51 8.42
CA GLN A 231 23.98 -8.50 7.69
C GLN A 231 24.83 -7.28 8.01
N GLU A 232 24.22 -6.11 8.17
CA GLU A 232 24.93 -4.88 8.50
C GLU A 232 25.49 -4.91 9.94
N LEU A 233 24.78 -5.50 10.90
CA LEU A 233 25.26 -5.64 12.28
C LEU A 233 26.14 -6.88 12.52
N GLY A 234 26.26 -7.78 11.54
CA GLY A 234 26.96 -9.06 11.72
C GLY A 234 26.23 -10.02 12.68
N LEU A 235 24.90 -9.91 12.78
CA LEU A 235 24.05 -10.77 13.62
C LEU A 235 23.43 -11.89 12.78
N SER A 236 23.01 -12.97 13.46
CA SER A 236 22.23 -14.04 12.81
C SER A 236 20.83 -13.56 12.45
N PHE A 237 20.42 -13.84 11.21
CA PHE A 237 19.03 -13.75 10.77
C PHE A 237 18.39 -15.13 10.95
N GLU A 238 17.27 -15.20 11.67
CA GLU A 238 16.56 -16.46 11.91
C GLU A 238 15.05 -16.29 11.74
N GLU A 239 14.40 -17.36 11.30
CA GLU A 239 12.93 -17.41 11.21
C GLU A 239 12.33 -17.72 12.59
N GLY A 240 12.38 -16.76 13.52
CA GLY A 240 11.81 -16.91 14.88
C GLY A 240 10.28 -16.78 14.94
N LEU A 241 9.65 -16.28 13.87
CA LEU A 241 8.22 -16.10 13.73
C LEU A 241 7.79 -16.64 12.36
N LEU A 242 6.85 -17.59 12.35
CA LEU A 242 6.31 -18.16 11.12
C LEU A 242 4.84 -17.84 10.97
N LYS A 243 4.44 -17.46 9.76
CA LYS A 243 3.03 -17.30 9.43
C LYS A 243 2.37 -18.67 9.30
N ASP A 244 1.26 -18.89 10.00
CA ASP A 244 0.43 -20.07 9.79
C ASP A 244 -0.29 -19.95 8.45
N ARG A 245 0.17 -20.73 7.47
CA ARG A 245 -0.36 -20.72 6.09
C ARG A 245 -1.59 -21.61 5.93
N TYR A 246 -1.91 -22.43 6.95
CA TYR A 246 -2.87 -23.51 6.83
C TYR A 246 -4.08 -23.37 7.79
N SER A 247 -4.05 -22.43 8.74
CA SER A 247 -5.10 -22.24 9.76
C SER A 247 -6.46 -21.66 9.30
N LYS A 248 -6.80 -21.64 8.00
CA LYS A 248 -8.10 -21.10 7.59
C LYS A 248 -9.28 -21.99 7.99
N LYS A 249 -10.20 -21.39 8.77
CA LYS A 249 -11.62 -21.74 8.90
C LYS A 249 -12.25 -21.84 7.50
N GLY A 250 -12.89 -22.97 7.17
CA GLY A 250 -13.70 -23.17 5.96
C GLY A 250 -13.17 -24.24 5.01
N SER A 251 -14.08 -25.03 4.43
CA SER A 251 -13.80 -26.34 3.84
C SER A 251 -13.12 -26.28 2.47
N MET A 252 -11.97 -26.94 2.36
CA MET A 252 -11.72 -27.79 1.20
C MET A 252 -11.05 -29.13 1.56
N ARG A 253 -11.17 -29.58 2.83
CA ARG A 253 -11.12 -30.98 3.35
C ARG A 253 -10.92 -30.97 4.88
N SER A 254 -12.01 -31.01 5.65
CA SER A 254 -11.98 -31.39 7.07
C SER A 254 -13.16 -32.31 7.31
N PHE A 255 -12.91 -33.58 7.62
CA PHE A 255 -13.92 -34.62 7.79
C PHE A 255 -14.40 -34.78 9.23
N ILE A 256 -13.83 -34.08 10.23
CA ILE A 256 -14.30 -34.14 11.62
C ILE A 256 -13.93 -32.84 12.33
N GLU A 257 -14.90 -31.98 12.63
CA GLU A 257 -14.78 -30.95 13.67
C GLU A 257 -15.72 -31.32 14.83
N PRO A 258 -15.23 -31.55 16.06
CA PRO A 258 -16.07 -31.47 17.24
C PRO A 258 -16.32 -29.99 17.58
N TYR A 259 -17.58 -29.65 17.82
CA TYR A 259 -18.01 -28.35 18.33
C TYR A 259 -17.18 -27.94 19.56
N GLN A 260 -16.46 -26.83 19.49
CA GLN A 260 -16.01 -26.09 20.67
C GLN A 260 -16.35 -24.61 20.51
N SER A 261 -17.31 -24.18 21.32
CA SER A 261 -17.49 -22.81 21.75
C SER A 261 -16.30 -22.38 22.61
N ASP A 262 -15.90 -21.12 22.46
CA ASP A 262 -14.89 -20.38 23.23
C ASP A 262 -13.42 -20.64 22.90
N ARG A 263 -12.81 -19.66 22.21
CA ARG A 263 -11.44 -19.17 22.45
C ARG A 263 -11.14 -17.94 21.58
N VAL A 264 -10.99 -16.81 22.28
CA VAL A 264 -10.16 -15.63 21.98
C VAL A 264 -9.76 -15.51 20.51
N GLU A 265 -10.51 -14.68 19.77
CA GLU A 265 -10.03 -14.12 18.53
C GLU A 265 -8.85 -13.18 18.81
N ILE A 266 -7.80 -13.33 18.01
CA ILE A 266 -6.60 -12.49 17.80
C ILE A 266 -5.34 -13.38 17.99
N ASN A 267 -4.59 -13.54 16.90
CA ASN A 267 -3.45 -14.46 16.66
C ASN A 267 -3.71 -15.96 16.35
N LYS A 268 -4.54 -16.25 15.33
CA LYS A 268 -4.49 -17.55 14.62
C LYS A 268 -3.45 -17.62 13.48
N GLY A 269 -2.44 -16.74 13.46
CA GLY A 269 -1.66 -16.50 12.23
C GLY A 269 -0.14 -16.44 12.35
N ILE A 270 0.45 -16.28 13.54
CA ILE A 270 1.91 -16.23 13.71
C ILE A 270 2.31 -17.18 14.84
N ILE A 271 3.25 -18.06 14.56
CA ILE A 271 3.73 -19.12 15.43
C ILE A 271 5.20 -18.84 15.78
N PRO A 272 5.58 -18.71 17.06
CA PRO A 272 6.97 -18.52 17.45
C PRO A 272 7.75 -19.84 17.37
N ILE A 273 9.04 -19.76 17.07
CA ILE A 273 9.98 -20.89 17.22
C ILE A 273 10.79 -20.67 18.49
N ARG A 274 10.43 -21.40 19.56
CA ARG A 274 11.05 -21.27 20.89
C ARG A 274 12.58 -21.42 20.82
N GLU A 275 13.07 -22.42 20.11
CA GLU A 275 14.50 -22.74 19.97
C GLU A 275 15.32 -21.60 19.36
N VAL A 276 14.66 -20.73 18.58
CA VAL A 276 15.30 -19.55 17.99
C VAL A 276 15.40 -18.41 18.99
N VAL A 277 14.43 -18.26 19.90
CA VAL A 277 14.22 -17.01 20.67
C VAL A 277 14.40 -17.15 22.19
N GLU A 278 14.36 -18.36 22.74
CA GLU A 278 14.49 -18.61 24.18
C GLU A 278 15.82 -18.07 24.73
N ASP A 279 15.73 -17.38 25.88
CA ASP A 279 16.81 -16.71 26.61
C ASP A 279 17.55 -15.60 25.84
N LYS A 280 17.12 -15.26 24.62
CA LYS A 280 17.79 -14.29 23.74
C LYS A 280 17.17 -12.90 23.77
N HIS A 281 18.00 -11.90 23.55
CA HIS A 281 17.58 -10.57 23.12
C HIS A 281 17.31 -10.60 21.61
N VAL A 282 16.01 -10.56 21.28
CA VAL A 282 15.50 -10.65 19.92
C VAL A 282 15.25 -9.24 19.37
N ILE A 283 15.84 -8.93 18.22
CA ILE A 283 15.45 -7.78 17.40
C ILE A 283 14.37 -8.24 16.42
N VAL A 284 13.17 -7.71 16.57
CA VAL A 284 12.07 -7.93 15.65
C VAL A 284 12.05 -6.81 14.62
N VAL A 285 12.17 -7.13 13.34
CA VAL A 285 12.01 -6.16 12.26
C VAL A 285 10.63 -6.29 11.66
N ASP A 286 9.89 -5.19 11.64
CA ASP A 286 8.53 -5.11 11.12
C ASP A 286 8.42 -3.94 10.13
N ASP A 287 7.47 -4.01 9.20
CA ASP A 287 7.31 -2.96 8.20
C ASP A 287 6.77 -1.67 8.82
N SER A 288 5.73 -1.78 9.66
CA SER A 288 4.97 -0.66 10.19
C SER A 288 4.27 -1.00 11.52
N ILE A 289 3.90 0.03 12.28
CA ILE A 289 2.99 -0.12 13.44
C ILE A 289 1.82 0.84 13.24
N VAL A 290 0.62 0.29 13.01
CA VAL A 290 -0.62 1.07 12.78
C VAL A 290 -1.39 1.25 14.09
N ARG A 291 -2.06 0.19 14.58
CA ARG A 291 -2.80 0.19 15.85
C ARG A 291 -2.00 -0.39 17.03
N GLY A 292 -0.87 -1.04 16.75
CA GLY A 292 -0.02 -1.69 17.76
C GLY A 292 -0.53 -3.02 18.32
N THR A 293 -1.79 -3.41 18.07
CA THR A 293 -2.37 -4.67 18.57
C THR A 293 -1.60 -5.91 18.11
N SER A 294 -1.27 -6.01 16.82
CA SER A 294 -0.48 -7.14 16.29
C SER A 294 0.92 -7.18 16.91
N SER A 295 1.60 -6.03 16.97
CA SER A 295 2.96 -5.93 17.53
C SER A 295 2.98 -6.31 19.01
N ALA A 296 2.00 -5.84 19.80
CA ALA A 296 1.86 -6.20 21.22
C ALA A 296 1.68 -7.71 21.41
N GLU A 297 0.87 -8.37 20.58
CA GLU A 297 0.67 -9.82 20.68
C GLU A 297 1.90 -10.61 20.22
N ILE A 298 2.64 -10.12 19.21
CA ILE A 298 3.94 -10.71 18.80
C ILE A 298 4.92 -10.65 19.98
N ILE A 299 5.07 -9.49 20.61
CA ILE A 299 5.99 -9.30 21.75
C ILE A 299 5.61 -10.22 22.91
N LYS A 300 4.32 -10.23 23.27
CA LYS A 300 3.79 -11.11 24.31
C LYS A 300 4.08 -12.58 24.00
N THR A 301 3.88 -13.00 22.74
CA THR A 301 4.14 -14.36 22.28
C THR A 301 5.62 -14.73 22.41
N LEU A 302 6.53 -13.85 21.98
CA LEU A 302 7.98 -14.05 22.13
C LEU A 302 8.41 -14.15 23.60
N ARG A 303 7.87 -13.29 24.48
CA ARG A 303 8.14 -13.37 25.92
C ARG A 303 7.60 -14.67 26.53
N MET A 304 6.41 -15.13 26.13
CA MET A 304 5.83 -16.39 26.61
C MET A 304 6.69 -17.61 26.27
N VAL A 305 7.40 -17.60 25.14
CA VAL A 305 8.33 -18.68 24.77
C VAL A 305 9.77 -18.43 25.22
N GLY A 306 10.00 -17.44 26.09
CA GLY A 306 11.26 -17.26 26.81
C GLY A 306 12.22 -16.21 26.26
N ALA A 307 11.84 -15.33 25.34
CA ALA A 307 12.71 -14.23 24.91
C ALA A 307 13.05 -13.31 26.10
N SER A 308 14.34 -13.05 26.33
CA SER A 308 14.82 -12.26 27.48
C SER A 308 14.58 -10.76 27.29
N LYS A 309 14.76 -10.28 26.06
CA LYS A 309 14.44 -8.91 25.62
C LYS A 309 13.88 -8.92 24.19
N VAL A 310 13.00 -7.97 23.90
CA VAL A 310 12.39 -7.81 22.57
C VAL A 310 12.47 -6.34 22.16
N SER A 311 13.31 -6.05 21.18
CA SER A 311 13.45 -4.72 20.58
C SER A 311 12.86 -4.71 19.18
N LEU A 312 12.10 -3.69 18.81
CA LEU A 312 11.51 -3.54 17.47
C LEU A 312 12.25 -2.50 16.65
N VAL A 313 12.45 -2.80 15.37
CA VAL A 313 12.94 -1.86 14.37
C VAL A 313 11.94 -1.81 13.22
N ILE A 314 11.37 -0.63 12.99
CA ILE A 314 10.26 -0.42 12.08
C ILE A 314 10.75 0.26 10.81
N THR A 315 10.49 -0.38 9.66
CA THR A 315 11.04 0.11 8.38
C THR A 315 10.44 1.40 7.89
N TYR A 316 9.19 1.68 8.27
CA TYR A 316 8.47 2.89 7.94
C TYR A 316 8.51 3.92 9.09
N PRO A 317 8.46 5.24 8.79
CA PRO A 317 8.26 6.27 9.80
C PRO A 317 6.94 6.08 10.58
N PRO A 318 6.75 6.74 11.74
CA PRO A 318 5.52 6.62 12.51
C PRO A 318 4.30 7.05 11.66
N ILE A 319 3.28 6.19 11.59
CA ILE A 319 2.03 6.48 10.87
C ILE A 319 1.10 7.25 11.82
N ARG A 320 0.89 8.53 11.54
CA ARG A 320 0.19 9.49 12.42
C ARG A 320 -1.03 10.11 11.77
N TYR A 321 -1.24 9.85 10.49
CA TYR A 321 -2.32 10.43 9.72
C TYR A 321 -2.91 9.41 8.72
N PRO A 322 -4.21 9.49 8.41
CA PRO A 322 -4.86 8.61 7.45
C PRO A 322 -4.34 8.86 6.02
N CYS A 323 -4.45 7.86 5.15
CA CYS A 323 -4.07 8.02 3.75
C CYS A 323 -5.27 8.46 2.92
N TYR A 324 -5.04 9.39 1.98
CA TYR A 324 -6.01 9.80 0.95
C TYR A 324 -5.54 9.42 -0.47
N ALA A 325 -4.52 8.56 -0.56
CA ALA A 325 -3.84 8.17 -1.80
C ALA A 325 -3.74 6.64 -1.97
N GLY A 326 -4.73 5.89 -1.48
CA GLY A 326 -4.88 4.46 -1.83
C GLY A 326 -4.56 3.43 -0.74
N ILE A 327 -4.10 3.82 0.45
CA ILE A 327 -3.86 2.89 1.58
C ILE A 327 -5.01 2.97 2.60
N ASP A 328 -5.60 1.84 2.98
CA ASP A 328 -6.68 1.80 4.00
C ASP A 328 -6.10 1.89 5.42
N PHE A 329 -5.67 3.09 5.81
CA PHE A 329 -5.35 3.36 7.21
C PHE A 329 -6.62 3.72 8.00
N PRO A 330 -6.69 3.31 9.28
CA PRO A 330 -7.82 3.64 10.14
C PRO A 330 -7.87 5.15 10.44
N SER A 331 -8.87 5.58 11.20
CA SER A 331 -8.96 6.98 11.60
C SER A 331 -7.72 7.39 12.41
N GLN A 332 -7.41 8.69 12.40
CA GLN A 332 -6.23 9.23 13.09
C GLN A 332 -6.20 8.83 14.57
N GLU A 333 -7.35 8.86 15.24
CA GLU A 333 -7.53 8.51 16.65
C GLU A 333 -7.23 7.03 16.95
N GLU A 334 -7.21 6.15 15.95
CA GLU A 334 -6.88 4.73 16.11
C GLU A 334 -5.39 4.43 15.88
N LEU A 335 -4.61 5.42 15.43
CA LEU A 335 -3.18 5.25 15.15
C LEU A 335 -2.38 5.38 16.44
N ILE A 336 -1.62 4.35 16.80
CA ILE A 336 -0.88 4.31 18.07
C ILE A 336 0.16 5.42 18.18
N ALA A 337 0.82 5.76 17.06
CA ALA A 337 1.81 6.83 17.02
C ALA A 337 1.17 8.24 17.12
N TYR A 338 -0.12 8.37 16.82
CA TYR A 338 -0.88 9.60 17.09
C TYR A 338 -1.35 9.64 18.55
N GLN A 339 -1.94 8.55 19.05
CA GLN A 339 -2.42 8.44 20.43
C GLN A 339 -1.34 8.72 21.47
N HIS A 340 -0.10 8.32 21.17
CA HIS A 340 1.04 8.42 22.08
C HIS A 340 2.13 9.38 21.60
N GLY A 341 1.90 10.13 20.51
CA GLY A 341 2.82 11.14 20.01
C GLY A 341 2.19 12.52 19.96
N ALA A 342 2.75 13.50 20.67
CA ALA A 342 2.31 14.89 20.51
C ALA A 342 2.69 15.44 19.12
N ALA A 343 2.00 16.48 18.64
CA ALA A 343 2.10 17.00 17.27
C ALA A 343 3.55 17.19 16.76
N GLU A 344 4.47 17.60 17.61
CA GLU A 344 5.87 17.96 17.26
C GLU A 344 6.94 17.05 17.89
N GLU A 345 6.58 15.86 18.35
CA GLU A 345 7.53 14.97 19.01
C GLU A 345 8.47 14.24 18.04
N SER A 346 9.72 14.05 18.48
CA SER A 346 10.69 13.26 17.75
C SER A 346 10.28 11.78 17.63
N ASN A 347 10.69 11.11 16.56
CA ASN A 347 10.44 9.67 16.37
C ASN A 347 10.96 8.81 17.52
N ALA A 348 12.02 9.24 18.22
CA ALA A 348 12.54 8.56 19.41
C ALA A 348 11.57 8.64 20.60
N THR A 349 10.95 9.80 20.81
CA THR A 349 9.94 10.00 21.87
C THR A 349 8.70 9.14 21.59
N ILE A 350 8.23 9.12 20.35
CA ILE A 350 7.10 8.29 19.91
C ILE A 350 7.44 6.81 20.11
N GLY A 351 8.61 6.36 19.66
CA GLY A 351 9.09 4.98 19.86
C GLY A 351 9.12 4.57 21.33
N SER A 352 9.66 5.43 22.21
CA SER A 352 9.68 5.16 23.66
C SER A 352 8.28 4.95 24.23
N ARG A 353 7.31 5.81 23.92
CA ARG A 353 5.93 5.66 24.43
C ARG A 353 5.22 4.46 23.82
N VAL A 354 5.38 4.23 22.53
CA VAL A 354 4.83 3.04 21.87
C VAL A 354 5.38 1.77 22.50
N SER A 355 6.69 1.71 22.80
CA SER A 355 7.32 0.54 23.43
C SER A 355 6.67 0.17 24.76
N GLN A 356 6.31 1.17 25.58
CA GLN A 356 5.61 0.97 26.85
C GLN A 356 4.20 0.39 26.64
N VAL A 357 3.49 0.86 25.62
CA VAL A 357 2.12 0.42 25.32
C VAL A 357 2.09 -1.01 24.78
N ILE A 358 3.03 -1.37 23.89
CA ILE A 358 3.08 -2.70 23.27
C ILE A 358 3.91 -3.73 24.06
N GLY A 359 4.61 -3.30 25.12
CA GLY A 359 5.41 -4.17 26.00
C GLY A 359 6.81 -4.54 25.47
N ALA A 360 7.33 -3.77 24.50
CA ALA A 360 8.68 -3.94 23.96
C ALA A 360 9.73 -3.30 24.88
N ASP A 361 10.96 -3.79 24.84
CA ASP A 361 12.10 -3.15 25.52
C ASP A 361 12.57 -1.89 24.79
N TYR A 362 12.39 -1.85 23.47
CA TYR A 362 12.74 -0.72 22.62
C TYR A 362 11.94 -0.74 21.32
N VAL A 363 11.63 0.44 20.77
CA VAL A 363 11.03 0.59 19.44
C VAL A 363 11.76 1.72 18.71
N ALA A 364 12.38 1.40 17.58
CA ALA A 364 12.96 2.38 16.66
C ALA A 364 12.08 2.52 15.41
N TYR A 365 11.64 3.76 15.13
CA TYR A 365 11.01 4.10 13.85
C TYR A 365 12.04 4.67 12.88
N ASN A 366 11.89 4.35 11.60
CA ASN A 366 12.60 5.04 10.54
C ASN A 366 12.20 6.54 10.47
N ASP A 367 12.90 7.32 9.65
CA ASP A 367 12.41 8.65 9.23
C ASP A 367 12.41 8.76 7.70
N THR A 368 11.76 9.82 7.21
CA THR A 368 11.55 10.07 5.79
C THR A 368 12.87 10.17 5.04
N VAL A 369 13.83 10.92 5.58
CA VAL A 369 15.18 11.11 5.03
C VAL A 369 15.92 9.79 4.88
N ASN A 370 15.99 8.97 5.93
CA ASN A 370 16.71 7.71 5.91
C ASN A 370 16.02 6.68 5.00
N LEU A 371 14.68 6.64 5.02
CA LEU A 371 13.91 5.77 4.12
C LEU A 371 14.11 6.15 2.65
N ALA A 372 14.03 7.43 2.30
CA ALA A 372 14.24 7.91 0.93
C ALA A 372 15.63 7.54 0.39
N LYS A 373 16.67 7.81 1.19
CA LYS A 373 18.06 7.43 0.84
C LYS A 373 18.21 5.92 0.64
N ALA A 374 17.57 5.10 1.48
CA ALA A 374 17.63 3.65 1.38
C ALA A 374 16.89 3.10 0.16
N ILE A 375 15.75 3.69 -0.20
CA ILE A 375 15.03 3.43 -1.45
C ILE A 375 15.91 3.84 -2.65
N GLY A 376 16.67 4.92 -2.51
CA GLY A 376 17.49 5.49 -3.58
C GLY A 376 16.71 6.49 -4.43
N MET A 377 15.74 7.18 -3.83
CA MET A 377 14.99 8.27 -4.44
C MET A 377 15.15 9.56 -3.62
N PRO A 378 15.02 10.75 -4.24
CA PRO A 378 14.88 12.00 -3.50
C PRO A 378 13.68 11.94 -2.54
N GLU A 379 13.78 12.60 -1.40
CA GLU A 379 12.71 12.59 -0.39
C GLU A 379 11.44 13.28 -0.91
N GLU A 380 11.63 14.34 -1.69
CA GLU A 380 10.58 15.13 -2.33
C GLU A 380 9.79 14.37 -3.41
N GLU A 381 10.36 13.30 -3.97
CA GLU A 381 9.72 12.42 -4.96
C GLU A 381 8.90 11.29 -4.29
N LEU A 382 8.94 11.21 -2.96
CA LEU A 382 8.26 10.18 -2.16
C LEU A 382 7.13 10.78 -1.32
N CYS A 383 6.00 10.08 -1.30
CA CYS A 383 4.87 10.43 -0.46
C CYS A 383 5.05 9.93 0.97
N PHE A 384 5.07 10.88 1.92
CA PHE A 384 5.07 10.63 3.36
C PHE A 384 3.88 11.28 4.09
N THR A 385 2.76 11.53 3.40
CA THR A 385 1.59 12.20 3.98
C THR A 385 1.08 11.52 5.24
N CYS A 386 1.11 10.18 5.28
CA CYS A 386 0.64 9.38 6.41
C CYS A 386 1.51 9.54 7.67
N SER A 387 2.73 10.06 7.53
CA SER A 387 3.66 10.32 8.65
C SER A 387 3.78 11.81 8.97
N THR A 388 3.84 12.66 7.94
CA THR A 388 4.07 14.12 8.07
C THR A 388 2.81 14.95 8.25
N GLY A 389 1.65 14.44 7.82
CA GLY A 389 0.40 15.21 7.77
C GLY A 389 0.41 16.33 6.73
N ASN A 390 1.45 16.43 5.90
CA ASN A 390 1.52 17.40 4.82
C ASN A 390 0.87 16.82 3.55
N TYR A 391 -0.38 17.21 3.28
CA TYR A 391 -1.15 16.77 2.11
C TYR A 391 -1.05 17.74 0.92
N ALA A 392 -0.05 18.64 0.89
CA ALA A 392 0.10 19.62 -0.19
C ALA A 392 0.26 18.96 -1.58
N THR A 393 0.88 17.77 -1.66
CA THR A 393 1.00 17.00 -2.90
C THR A 393 -0.34 16.49 -3.43
N LEU A 394 -1.37 16.42 -2.58
CA LEU A 394 -2.75 16.09 -2.92
C LEU A 394 -3.64 17.33 -3.09
N GLY A 395 -3.08 18.54 -2.96
CA GLY A 395 -3.81 19.79 -3.12
C GLY A 395 -4.83 20.09 -2.01
N ILE A 396 -4.75 19.39 -0.86
CA ILE A 396 -5.75 19.51 0.22
C ILE A 396 -5.14 19.78 1.59
N ARG A 397 -6.01 20.25 2.50
CA ARG A 397 -5.78 20.27 3.95
C ARG A 397 -6.94 19.52 4.63
N PRO A 398 -6.82 18.21 4.84
CA PRO A 398 -7.94 17.40 5.29
C PRO A 398 -8.36 17.78 6.72
N ALA A 399 -9.66 17.82 6.95
CA ALA A 399 -10.23 17.73 8.29
C ALA A 399 -10.38 16.24 8.64
N PHE A 400 -9.61 15.76 9.62
CA PHE A 400 -9.65 14.35 9.98
C PHE A 400 -10.98 14.00 10.65
N LYS A 401 -11.66 12.99 10.11
CA LYS A 401 -12.91 12.46 10.65
C LYS A 401 -12.58 11.43 11.74
N SER A 402 -13.33 11.44 12.83
CA SER A 402 -13.31 10.37 13.84
C SER A 402 -13.87 9.07 13.26
N ARG A 403 -13.66 7.93 13.93
CA ARG A 403 -14.21 6.65 13.48
C ARG A 403 -15.74 6.66 13.40
N ILE A 404 -16.39 7.37 14.33
CA ILE A 404 -17.85 7.55 14.37
C ILE A 404 -18.31 8.30 13.11
N GLN A 405 -17.65 9.42 12.80
CA GLN A 405 -17.92 10.20 11.59
C GLN A 405 -17.67 9.41 10.29
N MET A 406 -16.63 8.57 10.26
CA MET A 406 -16.36 7.71 9.09
C MET A 406 -17.41 6.60 8.90
N LYS A 407 -18.05 6.15 9.98
CA LYS A 407 -19.12 5.13 9.93
C LYS A 407 -20.51 5.72 9.65
N GLY A 408 -20.66 7.04 9.69
CA GLY A 408 -21.96 7.70 9.57
C GLY A 408 -22.88 7.43 10.76
N GLU A 409 -22.29 7.18 11.94
CA GLU A 409 -22.98 6.94 13.22
C GLU A 409 -23.17 8.24 14.01
#